data_AF-A0A3G5FKG0-F1
#
_entry.id   AF-A0A3G5FKG0-F1
#
_cell.length_a   1.000
_cell.length_b   1.000
_cell.length_c   1.000
_cell.angle_alpha   90.00
_cell.angle_beta   90.00
_cell.angle_gamma   90.00
#
_symmetry.space_group_name_H-M   'P 1'
#
loop_
_entity.id
_entity.type
_entity.pdbx_description
1 polymer ?
#
loop_
_entity_poly.entity_id
_entity_poly.type
_entity_poly.pdbx_seq_one_letter_code
_entity_poly.pdbx_strand_id
1 'polypeptide(L)'
;MDFNTDEVIGLVRRWGEEKGLDKAEPSKQFLKVTEEIGEVAAALARDNQNALEDALGDTVVTLIILAEQKGLALEDCLTVAYKVIKDRQGEMKDGVFIKSEDL
;
A
#
# COMPACT_ATOMS: atom_id res chain seq x y z
N MET A 1 1.83 -5.18 -20.93
CA MET A 1 1.83 -4.29 -19.76
C MET A 1 2.32 -2.96 -20.27
N ASP A 2 1.49 -1.92 -20.17
CA ASP A 2 1.74 -0.65 -20.86
C ASP A 2 2.70 0.27 -20.08
N PHE A 3 2.95 -0.03 -18.80
CA PHE A 3 3.81 0.74 -17.90
C PHE A 3 4.58 -0.20 -16.95
N ASN A 4 5.76 0.22 -16.49
CA ASN A 4 6.46 -0.40 -15.37
C ASN A 4 6.04 0.24 -14.02
N THR A 5 6.40 -0.39 -12.90
CA THR A 5 5.98 0.07 -11.56
C THR A 5 6.43 1.49 -11.24
N ASP A 6 7.68 1.85 -11.56
CA ASP A 6 8.21 3.19 -11.27
C ASP A 6 7.46 4.27 -12.07
N GLU A 7 7.12 3.97 -13.33
CA GLU A 7 6.28 4.83 -14.17
C GLU A 7 4.89 5.02 -13.58
N VAL A 8 4.25 3.94 -13.12
CA VAL A 8 2.92 3.98 -12.50
C VAL A 8 2.93 4.82 -11.22
N ILE A 9 3.94 4.66 -10.35
CA ILE A 9 4.06 5.46 -9.13
C ILE A 9 4.17 6.95 -9.48
N GLY A 10 4.99 7.30 -10.48
CA GLY A 10 5.11 8.67 -10.96
C GLY A 10 3.82 9.25 -11.56
N LEU A 11 2.99 8.42 -12.19
CA LEU A 11 1.67 8.83 -12.70
C LEU A 11 0.67 9.07 -11.57
N VAL A 12 0.65 8.20 -10.55
CA VAL A 12 -0.21 8.34 -9.37
C VAL A 12 0.13 9.62 -8.59
N ARG A 13 1.41 9.91 -8.39
CA ARG A 13 1.87 11.17 -7.75
C ARG A 13 1.32 12.39 -8.47
N ARG A 14 1.56 12.48 -9.79
CA ARG A 14 1.05 13.59 -10.61
C ARG A 14 -0.46 13.71 -10.54
N TRP A 15 -1.18 12.59 -10.62
CA TRP A 15 -2.63 12.61 -10.48
C TRP A 15 -3.05 13.14 -9.10
N GLY A 16 -2.38 12.73 -8.02
CA GLY A 16 -2.61 13.24 -6.67
C GLY A 16 -2.41 14.76 -6.57
N GLU A 17 -1.32 15.28 -7.14
CA GLU A 17 -1.03 16.72 -7.21
C GLU A 17 -2.07 17.50 -8.02
N GLU A 18 -2.47 16.98 -9.19
CA GLU A 18 -3.49 17.58 -10.06
C GLU A 18 -4.86 17.67 -9.37
N LYS A 19 -5.15 16.75 -8.45
CA LYS A 19 -6.36 16.74 -7.62
C LYS A 19 -6.21 17.52 -6.32
N GLY A 20 -5.02 18.05 -6.02
CA GLY A 20 -4.72 18.75 -4.78
C GLY A 20 -4.74 17.83 -3.54
N LEU A 21 -4.62 16.52 -3.74
CA LEU A 21 -4.59 15.54 -2.66
C LEU A 21 -3.26 15.60 -1.90
N ASP A 22 -2.17 15.95 -2.57
CA ASP A 22 -0.85 16.23 -1.97
C ASP A 22 -0.90 17.30 -0.86
N LYS A 23 -1.85 18.24 -0.96
CA LYS A 23 -2.05 19.34 0.01
C LYS A 23 -3.20 19.09 0.98
N ALA A 24 -3.93 17.99 0.82
CA ALA A 24 -5.05 17.66 1.68
C ALA A 24 -4.58 17.26 3.09
N GLU A 25 -5.51 17.26 4.05
CA GLU A 25 -5.20 16.95 5.45
C GLU A 25 -4.90 15.44 5.59
N PRO A 26 -3.72 15.05 6.13
CA PRO A 26 -3.30 13.65 6.07
C PRO A 26 -4.19 12.66 6.82
N SER A 27 -4.91 13.10 7.87
CA SER A 27 -5.87 12.21 8.53
C SER A 27 -7.03 11.85 7.61
N LYS A 28 -7.45 12.73 6.69
CA LYS A 28 -8.48 12.41 5.68
C LYS A 28 -7.96 11.43 4.64
N GLN A 29 -6.71 11.57 4.22
CA GLN A 29 -6.10 10.58 3.33
C GLN A 29 -5.95 9.21 4.00
N PHE A 30 -5.65 9.18 5.31
CA PHE A 30 -5.62 7.92 6.05
C PHE A 30 -7.01 7.27 6.17
N LEU A 31 -8.10 8.05 6.20
CA LEU A 31 -9.46 7.49 6.08
C LEU A 31 -9.63 6.76 4.74
N LYS A 32 -9.14 7.34 3.63
CA LYS A 32 -9.14 6.67 2.33
C LYS A 32 -8.31 5.38 2.33
N VAL A 33 -7.09 5.40 2.87
CA VAL A 33 -6.28 4.16 3.03
C VAL A 33 -7.06 3.06 3.77
N THR A 34 -7.77 3.44 4.84
CA THR A 34 -8.57 2.50 5.63
C THR A 34 -9.77 1.96 4.84
N GLU A 35 -10.41 2.80 4.03
CA GLU A 35 -11.49 2.41 3.12
C GLU A 35 -11.02 1.35 2.12
N GLU A 36 -9.90 1.59 1.42
CA GLU A 36 -9.39 0.66 0.40
C GLU A 36 -8.97 -0.69 1.00
N ILE A 37 -8.39 -0.70 2.21
CA ILE A 37 -8.11 -1.94 2.95
C ILE A 37 -9.42 -2.68 3.27
N GLY A 38 -10.50 -1.96 3.59
CA GLY A 38 -11.82 -2.52 3.78
C GLY A 38 -12.38 -3.15 2.50
N GLU A 39 -12.11 -2.57 1.34
CA GLU A 39 -12.49 -3.14 0.04
C GLU A 39 -11.74 -4.43 -0.27
N VAL A 40 -10.44 -4.50 0.06
CA VAL A 40 -9.65 -5.75 -0.03
C VAL A 40 -10.31 -6.85 0.80
N ALA A 41 -10.68 -6.55 2.06
CA ALA A 41 -11.36 -7.52 2.91
C ALA A 41 -12.72 -7.95 2.34
N ALA A 42 -13.48 -7.01 1.79
CA ALA A 42 -14.79 -7.27 1.20
C ALA A 42 -14.69 -8.10 -0.09
N ALA A 43 -13.65 -7.89 -0.91
CA ALA A 43 -13.37 -8.67 -2.11
C ALA A 43 -13.01 -10.12 -1.77
N LEU A 44 -12.14 -10.33 -0.78
CA LEU A 44 -11.79 -11.66 -0.27
C LEU A 44 -13.01 -12.40 0.27
N ALA A 45 -13.85 -11.73 1.07
CA ALA A 45 -15.05 -12.32 1.64
C ALA A 45 -16.09 -12.78 0.59
N ARG A 46 -15.97 -12.26 -0.64
CA ARG A 46 -16.87 -12.56 -1.77
C ARG A 46 -16.22 -13.39 -2.87
N ASP A 47 -14.97 -13.83 -2.67
CA ASP A 47 -14.16 -14.54 -3.68
C ASP A 47 -14.15 -13.82 -5.05
N ASN A 48 -14.07 -12.49 -5.03
CA ASN A 48 -14.10 -11.66 -6.23
C ASN A 48 -12.69 -11.21 -6.60
N GLN A 49 -12.05 -11.95 -7.51
CA GLN A 49 -10.67 -11.69 -7.94
C GLN A 49 -10.49 -10.33 -8.63
N ASN A 50 -11.46 -9.89 -9.43
CA ASN A 50 -11.36 -8.60 -10.12
C ASN A 50 -11.43 -7.43 -9.13
N ALA A 51 -12.35 -7.50 -8.16
CA ALA A 51 -12.44 -6.49 -7.10
C ALA A 51 -11.21 -6.52 -6.17
N LEU A 52 -10.59 -7.69 -5.99
CA LEU A 52 -9.37 -7.83 -5.21
C LEU A 52 -8.19 -7.14 -5.91
N GLU A 53 -8.03 -7.33 -7.22
CA GLU A 53 -6.98 -6.66 -7.99
C GLU A 53 -7.10 -5.13 -7.92
N ASP A 54 -8.32 -4.62 -8.08
CA ASP A 54 -8.65 -3.19 -7.99
C ASP A 54 -8.34 -2.62 -6.60
N ALA A 55 -8.90 -3.23 -5.54
CA ALA A 55 -8.73 -2.75 -4.17
C ALA A 55 -7.27 -2.82 -3.67
N LEU A 56 -6.49 -3.82 -4.11
CA LEU A 56 -5.05 -3.88 -3.84
C LEU A 56 -4.32 -2.71 -4.50
N GLY A 57 -4.66 -2.40 -5.76
CA GLY A 57 -4.14 -1.24 -6.48
C GLY A 57 -4.48 0.08 -5.77
N ASP A 58 -5.75 0.27 -5.40
CA ASP A 58 -6.22 1.49 -4.74
C ASP A 58 -5.63 1.67 -3.34
N THR A 59 -5.38 0.57 -2.62
CA THR A 59 -4.62 0.61 -1.37
C THR A 59 -3.20 1.17 -1.60
N VAL A 60 -2.52 0.77 -2.67
CA VAL A 60 -1.19 1.30 -3.00
C VAL A 60 -1.29 2.76 -3.44
N VAL A 61 -2.28 3.13 -4.27
CA VAL A 61 -2.53 4.52 -4.70
C VAL A 61 -2.68 5.44 -3.50
N THR A 62 -3.52 5.06 -2.54
CA THR A 62 -3.79 5.88 -1.36
C THR A 62 -2.57 5.99 -0.44
N LEU A 63 -1.72 4.96 -0.36
CA LEU A 63 -0.44 4.99 0.35
C LEU A 63 0.61 5.87 -0.34
N ILE A 64 0.70 5.86 -1.67
CA ILE A 64 1.58 6.78 -2.43
C ILE A 64 1.23 8.22 -2.05
N ILE A 65 -0.05 8.58 -2.15
CA ILE A 65 -0.51 9.95 -1.86
C ILE A 65 -0.27 10.32 -0.39
N LEU A 66 -0.50 9.40 0.55
CA LEU A 66 -0.23 9.65 1.97
C LEU A 66 1.27 9.87 2.23
N ALA A 67 2.15 9.13 1.55
CA ALA A 67 3.60 9.33 1.64
C ALA A 67 3.98 10.73 1.15
N GLU A 68 3.46 11.16 -0.01
CA GLU A 68 3.72 12.50 -0.57
C GLU A 68 3.26 13.62 0.37
N GLN A 69 2.07 13.51 0.98
CA GLN A 69 1.58 14.45 1.99
C GLN A 69 2.50 14.57 3.22
N LYS A 70 3.33 13.55 3.48
CA LYS A 70 4.31 13.53 4.56
C LYS A 70 5.73 13.86 4.10
N GLY A 71 5.91 14.24 2.84
CA GLY A 71 7.22 14.51 2.24
C GLY A 71 8.09 13.26 2.14
N LEU A 72 7.47 12.09 1.92
CA LEU A 72 8.14 10.80 1.79
C LEU A 72 7.88 10.20 0.41
N ALA A 73 8.85 9.44 -0.10
CA ALA A 73 8.65 8.57 -1.25
C ALA A 73 8.25 7.16 -0.79
N LEU A 74 7.23 6.56 -1.43
CA LEU A 74 6.80 5.20 -1.08
C LEU A 74 7.92 4.17 -1.28
N GLU A 75 8.74 4.34 -2.32
CA GLU A 75 9.85 3.47 -2.69
C GLU A 75 10.94 3.45 -1.60
N ASP A 76 11.23 4.61 -1.01
CA ASP A 76 12.14 4.72 0.14
C ASP A 76 11.55 4.04 1.37
N CYS A 77 10.26 4.25 1.64
CA CYS A 77 9.55 3.57 2.73
C CYS A 77 9.61 2.05 2.57
N LEU A 78 9.36 1.55 1.36
CA LEU A 78 9.43 0.13 1.02
C LEU A 78 10.85 -0.41 1.13
N THR A 79 11.85 0.37 0.72
CA THR A 79 13.27 -0.01 0.86
C THR A 79 13.67 -0.16 2.32
N VAL A 80 13.21 0.74 3.20
CA VAL A 80 13.41 0.64 4.65
C VAL A 80 12.77 -0.64 5.20
N ALA A 81 11.52 -0.92 4.84
CA ALA A 81 10.84 -2.14 5.25
C ALA A 81 11.56 -3.41 4.73
N TYR A 82 11.99 -3.42 3.46
CA TYR A 82 12.67 -4.56 2.85
C TYR A 82 13.97 -4.91 3.57
N LYS A 83 14.77 -3.89 3.92
CA LYS A 83 16.03 -4.08 4.68
C LYS A 83 15.82 -4.79 6.01
N VAL A 84 14.62 -4.69 6.60
CA VAL A 84 14.28 -5.39 7.84
C VAL A 84 13.76 -6.80 7.55
N ILE A 85 12.84 -6.97 6.60
CA ILE A 85 12.19 -8.28 6.38
C ILE A 85 13.11 -9.29 5.69
N LYS A 86 14.10 -8.85 4.91
CA LYS A 86 15.03 -9.75 4.20
C LYS A 86 15.88 -10.62 5.13
N ASP A 87 16.16 -10.13 6.33
CA ASP A 87 16.99 -10.82 7.34
C ASP A 87 16.11 -11.46 8.44
N ARG A 88 14.78 -11.31 8.35
CA ARG A 88 13.84 -11.76 9.38
C ARG A 88 13.82 -13.29 9.46
N GLN A 89 14.06 -13.80 10.67
CA GLN A 89 13.93 -15.22 10.99
C GLN A 89 12.54 -15.52 11.57
N GLY A 90 12.02 -16.69 11.26
CA GLY A 90 10.70 -17.14 11.71
C GLY A 90 10.24 -18.38 10.95
N GLU A 91 9.05 -18.86 11.29
CA GLU A 91 8.43 -20.01 10.64
C GLU A 91 6.93 -19.80 10.42
N MET A 92 6.38 -20.49 9.42
CA MET A 92 4.94 -20.50 9.18
C MET A 92 4.27 -21.42 10.21
N LYS A 93 3.31 -20.88 10.98
CA LYS A 93 2.42 -21.65 11.86
C LYS A 93 0.97 -21.26 11.60
N ASP A 94 0.11 -22.25 11.39
CA ASP A 94 -1.33 -22.07 11.21
C ASP A 94 -1.71 -20.97 10.19
N GLY A 95 -0.92 -20.88 9.11
CA GLY A 95 -1.14 -19.91 8.02
C GLY A 95 -0.56 -18.51 8.23
N VAL A 96 0.15 -18.27 9.34
CA VAL A 96 0.78 -16.97 9.65
C VAL A 96 2.28 -17.15 9.83
N PHE A 97 3.07 -16.19 9.37
CA PHE A 97 4.50 -16.13 9.66
C PHE A 97 4.72 -15.64 11.10
N ILE A 98 5.27 -16.49 11.96
CA ILE A 98 5.65 -16.16 13.34
C ILE A 98 7.15 -15.90 13.40
N LYS A 99 7.56 -14.76 13.94
CA LYS A 99 8.98 -14.43 14.08
C LYS A 99 9.63 -15.32 15.14
N SER A 100 10.92 -15.60 14.98
CA SER A 100 11.66 -16.41 15.95
C SER A 100 11.70 -15.83 17.37
N GLU A 101 11.60 -14.52 17.53
CA GLU A 101 11.52 -13.84 18.83
C GLU A 101 10.17 -14.02 19.55
N ASP A 102 9.13 -14.40 18.80
CA ASP A 102 7.75 -14.58 19.27
C ASP A 102 7.35 -16.07 19.37
N LEU A 103 8.28 -17.00 19.11
CA LEU A 103 8.09 -18.47 19.23
C LEU A 103 8.26 -18.95 20.67
#